data_AF-A0A016S4W1-F1
#
_entry.id   AF-A0A016S4W1-F1
#
_cell.length_a   1.000
_cell.length_b   1.000
_cell.length_c   1.000
_cell.angle_alpha   90.00
_cell.angle_beta   90.00
_cell.angle_gamma   90.00
#
_symmetry.space_group_name_H-M   'P 1'
#
loop_
_entity.id
_entity.type
_entity.pdbx_description
1 polymer ?
#
loop_
_entity_poly.entity_id
_entity_poly.type
_entity_poly.pdbx_seq_one_letter_code
_entity_poly.pdbx_strand_id
1 'polypeptide(L)'
;MLSSAEIRLILFHEIKLGNNVAAAKRNITKAWGKGTVNERTTQRWFKKFGSGDTTLRTQPGYGRKSDVDDGNLKPLVEADSSRTIRDLADDIGVHCATVSRHLQEMGKIKKLDKWVPHELNDRQKKMNGTPPVRNLFCATVRSRF
;
A
#
# COMPACT_ATOMS: atom_id res chain seq x y z
N MET A 1 -2.43 19.47 20.79
CA MET A 1 -2.59 18.05 21.14
C MET A 1 -1.32 17.32 20.79
N LEU A 2 -0.82 16.44 21.67
CA LEU A 2 0.35 15.62 21.35
C LEU A 2 -0.03 14.54 20.33
N SER A 3 0.81 14.36 19.32
CA SER A 3 0.75 13.23 18.42
C SER A 3 1.06 11.92 19.16
N SER A 4 0.61 10.81 18.57
CA SER A 4 0.93 9.48 19.12
C SER A 4 2.43 9.20 19.19
N ALA A 5 3.25 9.81 18.33
CA ALA A 5 4.70 9.65 18.33
C ALA A 5 5.36 10.41 19.49
N GLU A 6 4.93 11.65 19.74
CA GLU A 6 5.42 12.46 20.86
C GLU A 6 5.10 11.83 22.22
N ILE A 7 3.89 11.29 22.38
CA ILE A 7 3.49 10.57 23.60
C ILE A 7 4.45 9.40 23.88
N ARG A 8 4.87 8.66 22.84
CA ARG A 8 5.79 7.52 22.99
C ARG A 8 7.20 7.95 23.35
N LEU A 9 7.66 9.06 22.77
CA LEU A 9 8.97 9.63 23.10
C LEU A 9 9.01 10.06 24.58
N ILE A 10 7.94 10.70 25.06
CA ILE A 10 7.82 11.09 26.47
C ILE A 10 7.80 9.84 27.36
N LEU A 11 7.03 8.81 27.00
CA LEU A 11 7.01 7.54 27.76
C LEU A 11 8.40 6.87 27.80
N PHE A 12 9.14 6.90 26.69
CA PHE A 12 10.50 6.38 26.65
C PHE A 12 11.45 7.19 27.54
N HIS A 13 11.31 8.51 27.55
CA HIS A 13 12.07 9.39 28.43
C HIS A 13 11.80 9.09 29.92
N GLU A 14 10.54 8.91 30.31
CA GLU A 14 10.18 8.53 31.70
C GLU A 14 10.82 7.20 32.14
N ILE A 15 10.95 6.23 31.23
CA ILE A 15 11.65 4.97 31.50
C ILE A 15 13.15 5.22 31.71
N LYS A 16 13.76 6.12 30.93
CA LYS A 16 15.18 6.50 31.08
C LYS A 16 15.43 7.23 32.40
N LEU A 17 14.44 7.94 32.93
CA LEU A 17 14.48 8.51 34.28
C LEU A 17 14.29 7.48 35.40
N GLY A 18 14.01 6.21 35.08
CA GLY A 18 13.77 5.15 36.06
C GLY A 18 12.38 5.18 36.70
N ASN A 19 11.44 5.96 36.15
CA ASN A 19 10.08 6.03 36.67
C ASN A 19 9.30 4.77 36.31
N ASN A 20 8.42 4.33 37.22
CA ASN A 20 7.47 3.25 36.93
C ASN A 20 6.24 3.77 36.16
N VAL A 21 5.38 2.85 35.68
CA VAL A 21 4.18 3.17 34.89
C VAL A 21 3.27 4.19 35.58
N ALA A 22 3.06 4.05 36.88
CA ALA A 22 2.16 4.91 37.65
C ALA A 22 2.74 6.32 37.82
N ALA A 23 4.04 6.43 38.12
CA ALA A 23 4.76 7.69 38.21
C ALA A 23 4.78 8.42 36.87
N ALA A 24 5.13 7.73 35.78
CA ALA A 24 5.13 8.29 34.43
C ALA A 24 3.75 8.82 34.02
N LYS A 25 2.67 8.05 34.25
CA LYS A 25 1.29 8.51 33.98
C LYS A 25 0.94 9.78 34.76
N ARG A 26 1.32 9.86 36.04
CA ARG A 26 1.09 11.04 36.88
C ARG A 26 1.89 12.24 36.38
N ASN A 27 3.17 12.07 36.08
CA ASN A 27 4.03 13.12 35.53
C ASN A 27 3.46 13.68 34.22
N ILE A 28 3.06 12.78 33.32
CA ILE A 28 2.49 13.18 32.02
C ILE A 28 1.13 13.87 32.20
N THR A 29 0.28 13.35 33.08
CA THR A 29 -1.02 13.99 33.38
C THR A 29 -0.83 15.37 34.01
N LYS A 30 0.20 15.55 34.85
CA LYS A 30 0.54 16.83 35.49
C LYS A 30 1.05 17.86 34.49
N ALA A 31 1.87 17.46 33.53
CA ALA A 31 2.48 18.37 32.56
C ALA A 31 1.57 18.71 31.36
N TRP A 32 0.79 17.74 30.86
CA TRP A 32 -0.01 17.91 29.63
C TRP A 32 -1.53 17.81 29.84
N GLY A 33 -1.98 17.52 31.07
CA GLY A 33 -3.39 17.45 31.43
C GLY A 33 -4.00 16.06 31.36
N LYS A 34 -5.23 15.94 31.90
CA LYS A 34 -6.00 14.68 31.97
C LYS A 34 -6.38 14.21 30.58
N GLY A 35 -6.22 12.90 30.32
CA GLY A 35 -6.57 12.28 29.04
C GLY A 35 -5.42 12.24 28.02
N THR A 36 -4.25 12.80 28.33
CA THR A 36 -3.09 12.77 27.45
C THR A 36 -2.63 11.34 27.14
N VAL A 37 -2.63 10.45 28.14
CA VAL A 37 -2.21 9.05 27.96
C VAL A 37 -3.17 8.11 28.68
N ASN A 38 -3.56 7.04 27.99
CA ASN A 38 -4.33 5.94 28.57
C ASN A 38 -3.38 4.95 29.28
N GLU A 39 -3.78 4.46 30.44
CA GLU A 39 -3.03 3.50 31.24
C GLU A 39 -2.66 2.22 30.49
N ARG A 40 -3.59 1.66 29.70
CA ARG A 40 -3.30 0.49 28.86
C ARG A 40 -2.21 0.79 27.84
N THR A 41 -2.20 2.00 27.29
CA THR A 41 -1.17 2.45 26.34
C THR A 41 0.17 2.61 27.05
N THR A 42 0.22 3.26 28.22
CA THR A 42 1.44 3.39 29.03
C THR A 42 2.04 2.03 29.34
N GLN A 43 1.26 1.08 29.87
CA GLN A 43 1.73 -0.27 30.21
C GLN A 43 2.28 -1.01 28.99
N ARG A 44 1.59 -0.95 27.85
CA ARG A 44 2.04 -1.60 26.61
C ARG A 44 3.40 -1.07 26.15
N TRP A 45 3.59 0.24 26.16
CA TRP A 45 4.85 0.86 25.76
C TRP A 45 5.97 0.59 26.76
N PHE A 46 5.68 0.62 28.06
CA PHE A 46 6.63 0.24 29.10
C PHE A 46 7.12 -1.21 28.94
N LYS A 47 6.20 -2.14 28.64
CA LYS A 47 6.56 -3.54 28.37
C LYS A 47 7.44 -3.66 27.11
N LYS A 48 7.09 -2.96 26.03
CA LYS A 48 7.83 -2.96 24.76
C LYS A 48 9.25 -2.40 24.91
N PHE A 49 9.38 -1.26 25.57
CA PHE A 49 10.69 -0.64 25.82
C PHE A 49 11.51 -1.45 26.84
N GLY A 50 10.86 -2.06 27.83
CA GLY A 50 11.49 -2.97 28.77
C GLY A 50 12.04 -4.24 28.13
N SER A 51 11.46 -4.71 27.02
CA SER A 51 12.00 -5.85 26.25
C SER A 51 13.14 -5.47 25.29
N GLY A 52 13.63 -4.23 25.33
CA GLY A 52 14.74 -3.76 24.49
C GLY A 52 14.34 -3.21 23.11
N ASP A 53 13.05 -3.20 22.77
CA ASP A 53 12.57 -2.63 21.51
C ASP A 53 12.32 -1.12 21.66
N THR A 54 13.29 -0.31 21.25
CA THR A 54 13.26 1.17 21.32
C THR A 54 12.54 1.84 20.16
N THR A 55 11.88 1.08 19.28
CA THR A 55 11.22 1.65 18.11
C THR A 55 10.00 2.50 18.50
N LEU A 56 10.12 3.82 18.31
CA LEU A 56 9.07 4.81 18.59
C LEU A 56 7.96 4.81 17.54
N ARG A 57 8.31 4.47 16.29
CA ARG A 57 7.33 4.40 15.20
C ARG A 57 6.48 3.15 15.38
N THR A 58 5.19 3.26 15.06
CA THR A 58 4.41 2.05 14.82
C THR A 58 5.11 1.39 13.64
N GLN A 59 5.52 0.13 13.76
CA GLN A 59 5.78 -0.65 12.56
C GLN A 59 4.56 -0.49 11.66
N PRO A 60 4.72 -0.35 10.32
CA PRO A 60 3.56 -0.46 9.44
C PRO A 60 2.84 -1.71 9.92
N GLY A 61 1.57 -1.55 10.31
CA GLY A 61 0.83 -2.68 10.85
C GLY A 61 1.01 -3.84 9.89
N TYR A 62 0.99 -5.07 10.39
CA TYR A 62 0.66 -6.21 9.56
C TYR A 62 -0.79 -5.98 9.10
N GLY A 63 -0.98 -5.04 8.16
CA GLY A 63 -2.16 -5.00 7.33
C GLY A 63 -2.28 -6.37 6.72
N ARG A 64 -3.52 -6.77 6.42
CA ARG A 64 -3.78 -8.04 5.76
C ARG A 64 -2.93 -8.07 4.49
N LYS A 65 -1.80 -8.79 4.53
CA LYS A 65 -1.03 -9.08 3.33
C LYS A 65 -2.01 -9.81 2.44
N SER A 66 -2.28 -9.21 1.29
CA SER A 66 -3.13 -9.84 0.31
C SER A 66 -2.46 -11.16 -0.05
N ASP A 67 -3.15 -12.27 0.17
CA ASP A 67 -2.63 -13.63 -0.05
C ASP A 67 -2.52 -13.97 -1.54
N VAL A 68 -2.50 -12.96 -2.41
CA VAL A 68 -2.36 -13.18 -3.85
C VAL A 68 -0.90 -13.04 -4.18
N ASP A 69 -0.39 -14.11 -4.78
CA ASP A 69 0.95 -14.14 -5.35
C ASP A 69 1.04 -13.18 -6.54
N ASP A 70 1.73 -12.06 -6.34
CA ASP A 70 2.09 -11.10 -7.40
C ASP A 70 2.81 -11.82 -8.57
N GLY A 71 3.42 -12.98 -8.32
CA GLY A 71 4.08 -13.84 -9.30
C GLY A 71 3.17 -14.38 -10.40
N ASN A 72 1.86 -14.53 -10.15
CA ASN A 72 0.91 -15.05 -11.14
C ASN A 72 0.20 -13.93 -11.92
N LEU A 73 -0.09 -12.80 -11.27
CA LEU A 73 -0.80 -11.69 -11.90
C LEU A 73 0.11 -10.90 -12.85
N LYS A 74 1.37 -10.68 -12.46
CA LYS A 74 2.34 -9.91 -13.23
C LYS A 74 2.60 -10.45 -14.65
N PRO A 75 2.89 -11.75 -14.87
CA PRO A 75 3.15 -12.27 -16.22
C PRO A 75 1.91 -12.18 -17.12
N LEU A 76 0.70 -12.36 -16.58
CA LEU A 76 -0.54 -12.26 -17.35
C LEU A 76 -0.78 -10.83 -17.86
N VAL A 77 -0.53 -9.83 -17.01
CA VAL A 77 -0.66 -8.41 -17.37
C VAL A 77 0.45 -7.97 -18.34
N GLU A 78 1.66 -8.53 -18.22
CA GLU A 78 2.77 -8.23 -19.15
C GLU A 78 2.59 -8.89 -20.52
N ALA A 79 2.04 -10.11 -20.56
CA ALA A 79 1.74 -10.82 -21.81
C ALA A 79 0.64 -10.12 -22.61
N ASP A 80 -0.42 -9.67 -21.94
CA ASP A 80 -1.51 -8.94 -22.60
C ASP A 80 -2.13 -7.88 -21.68
N SER A 81 -1.69 -6.64 -21.88
CA SER A 81 -2.20 -5.48 -21.16
C SER A 81 -3.67 -5.12 -21.47
N SER A 82 -4.29 -5.72 -22.48
CA SER A 82 -5.66 -5.39 -22.90
C SER A 82 -6.74 -6.24 -22.21
N ARG A 83 -6.35 -7.27 -21.44
CA ARG A 83 -7.27 -8.15 -20.72
C ARG A 83 -8.11 -7.43 -19.68
N THR A 84 -9.33 -7.91 -19.47
CA THR A 84 -10.20 -7.35 -18.44
C THR A 84 -9.85 -7.90 -17.06
N ILE A 85 -10.22 -7.16 -16.02
CA ILE A 85 -10.04 -7.59 -14.61
C ILE A 85 -10.83 -8.87 -14.32
N ARG A 86 -11.93 -9.12 -15.04
CA ARG A 86 -12.73 -10.35 -14.88
C ARG A 86 -12.00 -11.56 -15.44
N ASP A 87 -11.45 -11.45 -16.65
CA ASP A 87 -10.70 -12.54 -17.26
C ASP A 87 -9.47 -12.91 -16.40
N LEU A 88 -8.75 -11.90 -15.88
CA LEU A 88 -7.63 -12.11 -14.96
C LEU A 88 -8.05 -12.74 -13.63
N ALA A 89 -9.25 -12.41 -13.15
CA ALA A 89 -9.83 -12.99 -11.94
C ALA A 89 -10.20 -14.46 -12.12
N ASP A 90 -10.78 -14.81 -13.28
CA ASP A 90 -11.14 -16.18 -13.63
C ASP A 90 -9.89 -17.04 -13.85
N ASP A 91 -8.86 -16.52 -14.53
CA ASP A 91 -7.59 -17.22 -14.79
C ASP A 91 -6.84 -17.56 -13.48
N ILE A 92 -6.87 -16.66 -12.49
CA ILE A 92 -6.15 -16.79 -11.21
C ILE A 92 -7.05 -17.40 -10.11
N GLY A 93 -8.36 -17.49 -10.35
CA GLY A 93 -9.34 -17.99 -9.37
C GLY A 93 -9.54 -17.06 -8.17
N VAL A 94 -9.36 -15.75 -8.34
CA VAL A 94 -9.48 -14.74 -7.27
C VAL A 94 -10.60 -13.75 -7.59
N HIS A 95 -11.23 -13.17 -6.57
CA HIS A 95 -12.28 -12.18 -6.78
C HIS A 95 -11.76 -10.92 -7.50
N CYS A 96 -12.55 -10.35 -8.43
CA CYS A 96 -12.16 -9.20 -9.25
C CYS A 96 -11.67 -7.98 -8.45
N ALA A 97 -12.25 -7.73 -7.26
CA ALA A 97 -11.82 -6.63 -6.40
C ALA A 97 -10.38 -6.81 -5.88
N THR A 98 -9.95 -8.06 -5.68
CA THR A 98 -8.60 -8.40 -5.24
C THR A 98 -7.59 -8.11 -6.35
N VAL A 99 -7.90 -8.53 -7.58
CA VAL A 99 -7.09 -8.22 -8.78
C VAL A 99 -6.98 -6.71 -8.97
N SER A 100 -8.10 -5.98 -8.87
CA SER A 100 -8.09 -4.53 -9.02
C SER A 100 -7.19 -3.83 -7.99
N ARG A 101 -7.18 -4.30 -6.74
CA ARG A 101 -6.31 -3.74 -5.69
C ARG A 101 -4.84 -4.02 -5.97
N HIS A 102 -4.48 -5.22 -6.43
CA HIS A 102 -3.06 -5.54 -6.72
C HIS A 102 -2.55 -4.82 -7.95
N LEU A 103 -3.38 -4.66 -8.98
CA LEU A 103 -3.03 -3.80 -10.11
C LEU A 103 -2.70 -2.38 -9.65
N GLN A 104 -3.43 -1.82 -8.68
CA GLN A 104 -3.13 -0.50 -8.10
C GLN A 104 -1.84 -0.50 -7.27
N GLU A 105 -1.61 -1.53 -6.43
CA GLU A 105 -0.38 -1.70 -5.64
C GLU A 105 0.86 -1.82 -6.55
N MET A 106 0.73 -2.49 -7.70
CA MET A 106 1.74 -2.58 -8.75
C MET A 106 1.90 -1.30 -9.60
N GLY A 107 1.06 -0.28 -9.37
CA GLY A 107 1.06 0.97 -10.14
C GLY A 107 0.50 0.85 -11.56
N LYS A 108 -0.24 -0.21 -11.87
CA LYS A 108 -0.92 -0.40 -13.16
C LYS A 108 -2.24 0.36 -13.16
N ILE A 109 -2.48 1.15 -14.21
CA ILE A 109 -3.69 1.97 -14.35
C ILE A 109 -4.32 1.66 -15.70
N LYS A 110 -5.64 1.58 -15.73
CA LYS A 110 -6.43 1.47 -16.97
C LYS A 110 -6.32 2.76 -17.78
N LYS A 111 -5.89 2.64 -19.04
CA LYS A 111 -5.84 3.72 -20.02
C LYS A 111 -6.69 3.36 -21.23
N LEU A 112 -7.29 4.36 -21.86
CA LEU A 112 -7.93 4.15 -23.15
C LEU A 112 -6.86 4.15 -24.23
N ASP A 113 -6.99 3.24 -25.19
CA ASP A 113 -6.11 3.25 -26.35
C ASP A 113 -6.38 4.46 -27.24
N LYS A 114 -5.34 4.87 -27.97
CA LYS A 114 -5.39 6.03 -28.85
C LYS A 114 -6.26 5.70 -30.06
N TRP A 115 -7.19 6.60 -30.39
CA TRP A 115 -8.07 6.40 -31.54
C TRP A 115 -7.27 6.44 -32.84
N VAL A 116 -7.47 5.44 -33.71
CA VAL A 116 -6.85 5.36 -35.04
C VAL A 116 -7.96 5.45 -36.10
N PRO A 117 -7.93 6.45 -37.00
CA PRO A 117 -9.02 6.70 -37.96
C PRO A 117 -9.29 5.59 -38.98
N HIS A 118 -8.28 4.79 -39.33
CA HIS A 118 -8.41 3.76 -40.36
C HIS A 118 -7.37 2.64 -40.17
N GLU A 119 -7.74 1.41 -40.52
CA GLU A 119 -6.81 0.28 -40.48
C GLU A 119 -5.75 0.45 -41.57
N LEU A 120 -4.51 0.68 -41.15
CA LEU A 120 -3.40 0.79 -42.09
C LEU A 120 -3.16 -0.56 -42.77
N ASN A 121 -2.98 -0.53 -44.08
CA ASN A 121 -2.59 -1.70 -44.85
C ASN A 121 -1.09 -1.98 -44.65
N ASP A 122 -0.64 -3.22 -44.88
CA ASP A 122 0.74 -3.64 -44.55
C ASP A 122 1.82 -2.84 -45.30
N ARG A 123 1.48 -2.32 -46.49
CA ARG A 123 2.34 -1.38 -47.23
C ARG A 123 2.51 -0.04 -46.50
N GLN A 124 1.45 0.47 -45.88
CA GLN A 124 1.47 1.75 -45.14
C GLN A 124 2.22 1.59 -43.80
N LYS A 125 2.12 0.43 -43.16
CA LYS A 125 2.89 0.09 -41.94
C LYS A 125 4.39 -0.01 -42.19
N LYS A 126 4.81 -0.43 -43.39
CA LYS A 126 6.23 -0.52 -43.76
C LYS A 126 6.86 0.85 -44.04
N MET A 127 6.08 1.82 -44.54
CA MET A 127 6.57 3.18 -44.79
C MET A 127 6.64 4.02 -43.51
N ASN A 128 5.70 3.83 -42.58
CA ASN A 128 5.66 4.52 -41.30
C ASN A 128 6.06 3.50 -40.23
N GLY A 129 7.34 3.39 -39.84
CA GLY A 129 7.88 2.33 -38.98
C GLY A 129 7.31 2.21 -37.55
N THR A 130 5.99 2.15 -37.39
CA THR A 130 5.24 2.10 -36.13
C THR A 130 4.46 0.79 -36.08
N PRO A 131 4.55 0.02 -34.98
CA PRO A 131 3.78 -1.20 -34.84
C PRO A 131 2.26 -0.91 -34.80
N PRO A 132 1.43 -1.82 -35.32
CA PRO A 132 -0.01 -1.59 -35.47
C PRO A 132 -0.71 -1.54 -34.11
N VAL A 133 -1.36 -0.41 -33.82
CA VAL A 133 -2.37 -0.30 -32.76
C VAL A 133 -3.74 -0.61 -33.37
N ARG A 134 -4.45 -1.59 -32.80
CA ARG A 134 -5.78 -2.04 -33.26
C ARG A 134 -6.82 -0.93 -33.15
N ASN A 135 -7.77 -0.90 -34.09
CA ASN A 135 -8.92 0.00 -34.06
C ASN A 135 -9.85 -0.33 -32.88
N LEU A 136 -10.50 0.72 -32.36
CA LEU A 136 -11.02 0.78 -31.00
C LEU A 136 -12.19 -0.15 -30.74
N PHE A 137 -12.05 -0.99 -29.72
CA PHE A 137 -12.99 -1.08 -28.58
C PHE A 137 -12.37 -2.00 -27.51
N CYS A 138 -11.28 -1.58 -26.87
CA CYS A 138 -10.91 -2.21 -25.60
C CYS A 138 -10.12 -1.25 -24.73
N ALA A 139 -10.37 -1.32 -23.43
CA ALA A 139 -9.77 -0.42 -22.47
C ALA A 139 -8.58 -1.12 -21.82
N THR A 140 -7.38 -0.67 -22.18
CA THR A 140 -6.11 -1.36 -21.93
C THR A 140 -5.47 -0.91 -20.62
N VAL A 141 -5.03 -1.84 -19.77
CA VAL A 141 -4.21 -1.57 -18.58
C VAL A 141 -2.76 -1.35 -19.01
N ARG A 142 -2.43 -0.17 -19.51
CA ARG A 142 -1.08 0.11 -20.02
C ARG A 142 -0.07 0.26 -18.88
N SER A 143 0.92 -0.64 -18.83
CA SER A 143 2.14 -0.51 -18.03
C SER A 143 2.94 0.73 -18.45
N ARG A 144 3.34 1.58 -17.48
CA ARG A 144 4.50 2.47 -17.67
C ARG A 144 5.75 1.63 -17.42
N PHE A 145 6.67 1.63 -18.36
CA PHE A 145 8.10 1.60 -18.07
C PHE A 145 8.63 3.01 -18.36
#